data_AF-A0AAV6JG09-F1
#
_entry.id   AF-A0AAV6JG09-F1
#
_cell.length_a   1.000
_cell.length_b   1.000
_cell.length_c   1.000
_cell.angle_alpha   90.00
_cell.angle_beta   90.00
_cell.angle_gamma   90.00
#
_symmetry.space_group_name_H-M   'P 1'
#
loop_
_entity.id
_entity.type
_entity.pdbx_description
1 polymer ?
#
loop_
_entity_poly.entity_id
_entity_poly.type
_entity_poly.pdbx_seq_one_letter_code
_entity_poly.pdbx_strand_id
1 'polypeptide(L)'
;MVNCCLYRMIHGLRIKDGKATYVSRYVKTSRLKQEEFLGGAKFMKIGDLKGLFGLLMFNMQMLRGKLKVLDLSYGDGTANTALVYHDGKLLALQEADKPCEPISYLSFA
;
A
#
# COMPACT_ATOMS: atom_id res chain seq x y z
N MET A 1 -11.88 12.17 1.55
CA MET A 1 -10.41 12.28 1.55
C MET A 1 -9.87 11.11 2.37
N VAL A 2 -9.39 10.05 1.72
CA VAL A 2 -8.77 8.93 2.44
C VAL A 2 -7.44 9.44 2.98
N ASN A 3 -7.21 9.30 4.29
CA ASN A 3 -6.05 9.88 4.99
C ASN A 3 -4.72 9.51 4.32
N CYS A 4 -4.05 10.48 3.68
CA CYS A 4 -2.78 10.31 2.95
C CYS A 4 -1.63 9.73 3.78
N CYS A 5 -1.63 9.91 5.11
CA CYS A 5 -0.46 9.64 5.95
C CYS A 5 -0.04 8.16 6.07
N LEU A 6 -0.78 7.22 5.48
CA LEU A 6 -0.59 5.78 5.72
C LEU A 6 -0.29 4.99 4.45
N TYR A 7 -0.38 5.64 3.30
CA TYR A 7 -0.09 5.02 2.02
C TYR A 7 1.29 5.45 1.55
N ARG A 8 2.02 4.52 0.96
CA ARG A 8 3.36 4.79 0.46
C ARG A 8 3.31 5.34 -0.96
N MET A 9 4.14 6.34 -1.18
CA MET A 9 4.39 6.92 -2.49
C MET A 9 5.73 6.45 -2.99
N ILE A 10 5.80 6.19 -4.29
CA ILE A 10 7.06 6.03 -5.01
C ILE A 10 7.37 7.36 -5.67
N HIS A 11 8.61 7.77 -5.50
CA HIS A 11 9.18 8.96 -6.11
C HIS A 11 10.10 8.52 -7.23
N GLY A 12 9.76 8.86 -8.47
CA GLY A 12 10.56 8.57 -9.65
C GLY A 12 11.20 9.83 -10.19
N LEU A 13 12.50 9.76 -10.48
CA LEU A 13 13.25 10.80 -11.20
C LEU A 13 13.89 10.18 -12.43
N ARG A 14 13.58 10.70 -13.61
CA ARG A 14 14.29 10.37 -14.85
C ARG A 14 15.19 11.51 -15.25
N ILE A 15 16.45 11.19 -15.51
CA ILE A 15 17.42 12.11 -16.09
C ILE A 15 17.73 11.61 -17.49
N LYS A 16 17.42 12.43 -18.51
CA LYS A 16 17.69 12.11 -19.91
C LYS A 16 18.00 13.41 -20.66
N ASP A 17 19.03 13.40 -21.50
CA ASP A 17 19.43 14.54 -22.35
C ASP A 17 19.61 15.86 -21.56
N GLY A 18 20.20 15.77 -20.36
CA GLY A 18 20.39 16.92 -19.47
C GLY A 18 19.12 17.47 -18.81
N LYS A 19 17.96 16.84 -19.02
CA LYS A 19 16.67 17.22 -18.40
C LYS A 19 16.26 16.22 -17.34
N ALA A 20 15.68 16.73 -16.25
CA ALA A 20 15.14 15.94 -15.16
C ALA A 20 13.60 15.98 -15.18
N THR A 21 12.95 14.82 -15.09
CA THR A 21 11.50 14.69 -14.97
C THR A 21 11.16 13.92 -13.70
N TYR A 22 10.28 14.48 -12.88
CA TYR A 22 9.90 13.92 -11.59
C TYR A 22 8.44 13.49 -11.59
N VAL A 23 8.16 12.36 -10.95
CA VAL A 23 6.80 11.85 -10.74
C VAL A 23 6.68 11.28 -9.32
N SER A 24 5.52 11.49 -8.70
CA SER A 24 5.14 10.81 -7.47
C SER A 24 3.78 10.15 -7.63
N ARG A 25 3.67 8.89 -7.18
CA ARG A 25 2.44 8.07 -7.27
C ARG A 25 2.31 7.20 -6.03
N TYR A 26 1.07 7.00 -5.56
CA TYR A 26 0.79 5.99 -4.55
C TYR A 26 0.94 4.58 -5.11
N VAL A 27 1.51 3.68 -4.31
CA VAL A 27 1.50 2.24 -4.61
C VAL A 27 0.08 1.73 -4.42
N LYS A 28 -0.52 1.20 -5.49
CA LYS A 28 -1.89 0.67 -5.47
C LYS A 28 -1.94 -0.73 -4.84
N THR A 29 -1.70 -0.81 -3.53
CA THR A 29 -1.83 -2.04 -2.75
C THR A 29 -3.29 -2.48 -2.63
N SER A 30 -3.51 -3.76 -2.31
CA SER A 30 -4.85 -4.31 -2.03
C SER A 30 -5.59 -3.48 -0.97
N ARG A 31 -4.89 -3.15 0.11
CA ARG A 31 -5.35 -2.26 1.19
C ARG A 31 -5.85 -0.91 0.66
N LEU A 32 -5.01 -0.18 -0.12
CA LEU A 32 -5.39 1.15 -0.61
C LEU A 32 -6.61 1.08 -1.54
N LYS A 33 -6.68 0.09 -2.43
CA LYS A 33 -7.83 -0.09 -3.33
C LYS A 33 -9.13 -0.31 -2.56
N GLN A 34 -9.09 -1.14 -1.52
CA GLN A 34 -10.25 -1.42 -0.67
C GLN A 34 -10.66 -0.21 0.17
N GLU A 35 -9.70 0.55 0.71
CA GLU A 35 -9.99 1.75 1.52
C GLU A 35 -10.49 2.92 0.66
N GLU A 36 -10.03 3.04 -0.59
CA GLU A 36 -10.58 3.95 -1.60
C GLU A 36 -12.04 3.59 -1.93
N PHE A 37 -12.34 2.31 -2.14
CA PHE A 37 -13.70 1.82 -2.39
C PHE A 37 -14.65 2.04 -1.20
N LEU A 38 -14.17 1.77 0.02
CA LEU A 38 -14.95 1.92 1.26
C LEU A 38 -14.96 3.36 1.81
N GLY A 39 -14.34 4.32 1.10
CA GLY A 39 -14.35 5.74 1.41
C GLY A 39 -13.54 6.15 2.66
N GLY A 40 -12.66 5.30 3.17
CA GLY A 40 -11.87 5.61 4.37
C GLY A 40 -10.97 4.47 4.85
N ALA A 41 -10.12 4.77 5.84
CA ALA A 41 -9.23 3.78 6.42
C ALA A 41 -10.03 2.72 7.21
N LYS A 42 -9.85 1.45 6.86
CA LYS A 42 -10.54 0.28 7.44
C LYS A 42 -9.59 -0.77 7.96
N PHE A 43 -8.35 -0.80 7.49
CA PHE A 43 -7.34 -1.75 7.94
C PHE A 43 -6.63 -1.24 9.20
N MET A 44 -6.38 -2.17 10.11
CA MET A 44 -5.57 -1.95 11.29
C MET A 44 -4.14 -1.49 10.95
N LYS A 45 -3.50 -0.81 11.90
CA LYS A 45 -2.07 -0.51 11.90
C LYS A 45 -1.41 -1.09 13.14
N ILE A 46 -0.08 -1.26 13.08
CA ILE A 46 0.73 -1.67 14.23
C ILE A 46 0.53 -0.73 15.43
N GLY A 47 0.37 0.58 15.19
CA GLY A 47 0.10 1.55 16.26
C GLY A 47 -1.24 1.37 16.97
N ASP A 48 -2.21 0.71 16.34
CA ASP A 48 -3.55 0.49 16.90
C ASP A 48 -3.57 -0.70 17.89
N LEU A 49 -2.52 -1.53 17.92
CA LEU A 49 -2.41 -2.74 18.75
C LEU A 49 -2.06 -2.47 20.23
N LYS A 50 -2.11 -1.23 20.69
CA LYS A 50 -1.67 -0.87 22.06
C LYS A 50 -2.78 -1.09 23.10
N GLY A 51 -2.48 -1.86 24.14
CA GLY A 51 -3.33 -2.07 25.31
C GLY A 51 -4.64 -2.80 25.01
N LEU A 52 -5.64 -2.63 25.88
CA LEU A 52 -6.94 -3.29 25.76
C LEU A 52 -7.70 -2.90 24.48
N PHE A 53 -7.53 -1.65 24.02
CA PHE A 53 -8.07 -1.19 22.74
C PHE A 53 -7.46 -1.93 21.54
N GLY A 54 -6.20 -2.36 21.63
CA GLY A 54 -5.57 -3.20 20.61
C GLY A 54 -6.26 -4.54 20.44
N LEU A 55 -6.63 -5.19 21.55
CA LEU A 55 -7.39 -6.44 21.51
C LEU A 55 -8.77 -6.24 20.87
N LEU A 56 -9.46 -5.15 21.20
CA LEU A 56 -10.75 -4.81 20.58
C LEU A 56 -10.61 -4.60 19.07
N MET A 57 -9.62 -3.79 18.65
CA MET A 57 -9.36 -3.53 17.24
C MET A 57 -9.02 -4.81 16.47
N PHE A 58 -8.29 -5.74 17.10
CA PHE A 58 -7.91 -7.01 16.47
C PHE A 58 -9.13 -7.88 16.20
N ASN A 59 -10.00 -8.02 17.20
CA ASN A 59 -11.26 -8.74 17.04
C ASN A 59 -12.15 -8.10 15.96
N MET A 60 -12.20 -6.77 15.89
CA MET A 60 -12.94 -6.05 14.85
C MET A 60 -12.37 -6.31 13.44
N GLN A 61 -11.05 -6.35 13.28
CA GLN A 61 -10.40 -6.68 12.00
C GLN A 61 -10.71 -8.12 11.58
N MET A 62 -10.62 -9.07 12.51
CA MET A 62 -10.98 -10.47 12.26
C MET A 62 -12.46 -10.63 11.88
N LEU A 63 -13.36 -9.89 12.53
CA LEU A 63 -14.78 -9.90 12.19
C LEU A 63 -15.03 -9.34 10.79
N ARG A 64 -14.37 -8.24 10.42
CA ARG A 64 -14.45 -7.67 9.06
C ARG A 64 -13.95 -8.64 7.98
N GLY A 65 -12.89 -9.40 8.28
CA GLY A 65 -12.40 -10.46 7.39
C GLY A 65 -13.40 -11.61 7.25
N LYS A 66 -13.94 -12.11 8.36
CA LYS A 66 -14.94 -13.21 8.35
C LYS A 66 -16.24 -12.83 7.65
N LEU A 67 -16.70 -11.60 7.83
CA LEU A 67 -17.89 -11.06 7.16
C LEU A 67 -17.63 -10.67 5.69
N LYS A 68 -16.42 -10.91 5.16
CA LYS A 68 -16.00 -10.54 3.80
C LYS A 68 -16.16 -9.04 3.48
N VAL A 69 -16.13 -8.20 4.51
CA VAL A 69 -16.12 -6.74 4.36
C VAL A 69 -14.74 -6.27 3.90
N LEU A 70 -13.69 -6.95 4.38
CA LEU A 70 -12.31 -6.76 3.93
C LEU A 70 -11.80 -8.07 3.35
N ASP A 71 -11.10 -7.97 2.22
CA ASP A 71 -10.40 -9.07 1.60
C ASP A 71 -8.94 -9.09 2.07
N LEU A 72 -8.56 -10.15 2.77
CA LEU A 72 -7.20 -10.36 3.30
C LEU A 72 -6.39 -11.34 2.44
N SER A 73 -6.97 -11.91 1.38
CA SER A 73 -6.33 -12.97 0.58
C SER A 73 -5.12 -12.49 -0.24
N TYR A 74 -5.14 -11.22 -0.64
CA TYR A 74 -4.08 -10.55 -1.39
C TYR A 74 -3.15 -9.69 -0.53
N GLY A 75 -3.17 -9.90 0.79
CA GLY A 75 -2.34 -9.15 1.74
C GLY A 75 -2.95 -7.79 2.12
N ASP A 76 -2.52 -7.27 3.27
CA ASP A 76 -2.94 -5.99 3.84
C ASP A 76 -1.78 -4.98 3.97
N GLY A 77 -0.69 -5.25 3.25
CA GLY A 77 0.51 -4.45 3.26
C GLY A 77 0.38 -3.06 2.65
N THR A 78 1.31 -2.22 3.09
CA THR A 78 1.59 -0.85 2.62
C THR A 78 2.73 -0.78 1.60
N ALA A 79 3.46 -1.88 1.32
CA ALA A 79 4.55 -1.95 0.35
C ALA A 79 5.65 -0.88 0.57
N ASN A 80 6.21 -0.82 1.78
CA ASN A 80 7.08 0.26 2.25
C ASN A 80 8.57 -0.09 2.41
N THR A 81 8.95 -1.35 2.35
CA THR A 81 10.28 -1.82 2.77
C THR A 81 11.34 -1.55 1.72
N ALA A 82 11.08 -1.91 0.47
CA ALA A 82 12.08 -1.82 -0.60
C ALA A 82 11.45 -1.72 -1.98
N LEU A 83 12.26 -1.36 -2.98
CA LEU A 83 11.92 -1.39 -4.39
C LEU A 83 12.95 -2.25 -5.12
N VAL A 84 12.49 -3.18 -5.96
CA VAL A 84 13.35 -4.04 -6.78
C VAL A 84 12.86 -4.02 -8.22
N TYR A 85 13.78 -3.96 -9.17
CA TYR A 85 13.48 -4.14 -10.58
C TYR A 85 13.86 -5.57 -11.00
N HIS A 86 12.89 -6.34 -11.47
CA HIS A 86 13.09 -7.73 -11.88
C HIS A 86 12.18 -8.05 -13.07
N ASP A 87 12.73 -8.68 -14.10
CA ASP A 87 11.99 -9.12 -15.30
C ASP A 87 11.12 -8.02 -15.95
N GLY A 88 11.72 -6.86 -16.22
CA GLY A 88 11.00 -5.75 -16.84
C GLY A 88 10.04 -4.99 -15.92
N LYS A 89 9.86 -5.46 -14.67
CA LYS A 89 8.88 -4.95 -13.72
C LYS A 89 9.55 -4.31 -12.52
N LEU A 90 9.04 -3.15 -12.13
CA LEU A 90 9.35 -2.56 -10.83
C LEU A 90 8.41 -3.17 -9.79
N LEU A 91 8.93 -3.60 -8.65
CA LEU A 91 8.19 -4.24 -7.56
C LEU A 91 8.41 -3.46 -6.27
N ALA A 92 7.32 -3.11 -5.60
CA ALA A 92 7.32 -2.55 -4.26
C ALA A 92 7.13 -3.66 -3.23
N LEU A 93 8.02 -3.71 -2.25
CA LEU A 93 8.14 -4.79 -1.29
C LEU A 93 7.70 -4.36 0.10
N GLN A 94 7.22 -5.33 0.87
CA GLN A 94 7.05 -5.22 2.32
C GLN A 94 7.49 -6.53 2.97
N GLU A 95 8.11 -6.44 4.14
CA GLU A 95 8.62 -7.61 4.90
C GLU A 95 7.58 -8.73 5.11
N ALA A 96 6.32 -8.36 5.33
CA ALA A 96 5.25 -9.29 5.70
C ALA A 96 4.19 -9.47 4.60
N ASP A 97 4.45 -9.00 3.37
CA ASP A 97 3.46 -9.10 2.28
C ASP A 97 4.10 -9.41 0.92
N LYS A 98 3.27 -9.86 -0.02
CA LYS A 98 3.68 -10.17 -1.39
C LYS A 98 4.16 -8.92 -2.12
N PRO A 99 5.12 -9.06 -3.05
CA PRO A 99 5.53 -7.97 -3.92
C PRO A 99 4.32 -7.39 -4.67
N CYS A 100 4.16 -6.08 -4.59
CA CYS A 100 3.13 -5.35 -5.31
C CYS A 100 3.76 -4.65 -6.51
N GLU A 101 3.20 -4.84 -7.70
CA GLU A 101 3.57 -4.03 -8.86
C GLU A 101 2.97 -2.61 -8.67
N PRO A 102 3.80 -1.57 -8.46
CA PRO A 102 3.33 -0.21 -8.62
C PRO A 102 3.01 -0.02 -10.10
N ILE A 103 1.88 0.63 -10.39
CA ILE A 103 1.35 0.74 -11.75
C ILE A 103 2.48 1.14 -12.72
N SER A 104 2.60 0.38 -13.81
CA SER A 104 3.61 0.43 -14.87
C SER A 104 3.75 1.75 -15.63
N TYR A 105 3.08 2.82 -15.19
CA TYR A 105 3.18 4.17 -15.76
C TYR A 105 4.28 5.03 -15.11
N LEU A 106 5.35 4.40 -14.61
CA LEU A 106 6.67 5.04 -14.54
C LEU A 106 7.32 5.10 -15.95
N SER A 107 6.55 4.91 -17.02
CA SER A 107 6.82 5.53 -18.31
C SER A 107 6.82 7.04 -18.15
N PHE A 108 7.96 7.57 -17.74
CA PHE A 108 8.35 8.92 -18.08
C PHE A 108 8.29 8.99 -19.62
N ALA A 109 7.28 9.66 -20.17
CA ALA A 109 7.30 10.07 -21.57
C ALA A 109 8.60 10.87 -21.80
#